data_AF-A0A7L3E2A3-F1
#
_entry.id   AF-A0A7L3E2A3-F1
#
_cell.length_a   1.000
_cell.length_b   1.000
_cell.length_c   1.000
_cell.angle_alpha   90.00
_cell.angle_beta   90.00
_cell.angle_gamma   90.00
#
_symmetry.space_group_name_H-M   'P 1'
#
loop_
_entity.id
_entity.type
_entity.pdbx_description
1 polymer ?
#
loop_
_entity_poly.entity_id
_entity_poly.type
_entity_poly.pdbx_seq_one_letter_code
_entity_poly.pdbx_strand_id
1 'polypeptide(L)' 'MKILYLLFAVFLLLFQATSGSVEPPPDTMACRGKGKFCHGGPCPTTFAVTGTCQGGLLNCCSK' A
#
# COMPACT_ATOMS: atom_id res chain seq x y z
N MET A 1 29.48 2.49 -27.97
CA MET A 1 29.67 2.88 -26.55
C MET A 1 28.49 3.64 -25.93
N LYS A 2 27.78 4.53 -26.66
CA LYS A 2 26.68 5.36 -26.10
C LYS A 2 25.36 4.60 -25.86
N ILE A 3 25.10 3.54 -26.65
CA ILE A 3 23.88 2.73 -26.59
C ILE A 3 23.72 1.99 -25.24
N LEU A 4 24.83 1.55 -24.63
CA LEU A 4 24.78 0.84 -23.36
C LEU A 4 24.25 1.73 -22.23
N TYR A 5 24.62 3.01 -22.24
CA TYR A 5 24.14 3.99 -21.26
C TYR A 5 22.65 4.29 -21.43
N LEU A 6 22.15 4.33 -22.67
CA LEU A 6 20.73 4.48 -22.94
C LEU A 6 19.92 3.28 -22.45
N LEU A 7 20.40 2.06 -22.72
CA LEU A 7 19.76 0.84 -22.23
C LEU A 7 19.71 0.79 -20.69
N PHE A 8 20.81 1.18 -20.04
CA PHE A 8 20.87 1.24 -18.58
C PHE A 8 19.91 2.28 -17.98
N ALA A 9 19.82 3.47 -18.60
CA ALA A 9 18.88 4.51 -18.16
C ALA A 9 17.41 4.05 -18.29
N VAL A 10 17.06 3.38 -19.40
CA VAL A 10 15.71 2.81 -19.59
C VAL A 10 15.43 1.73 -18.54
N PHE A 11 16.40 0.87 -18.24
CA PHE A 11 16.26 -0.16 -17.23
C PHE A 11 15.99 0.43 -15.84
N LEU A 12 16.75 1.45 -15.44
CA LEU A 12 16.53 2.14 -14.16
C LEU A 12 15.14 2.79 -14.09
N LEU A 13 14.67 3.44 -15.16
CA LEU A 13 13.34 4.04 -15.21
C LEU A 13 12.20 3.01 -15.05
N LEU A 14 12.33 1.84 -15.69
CA LEU A 14 11.37 0.74 -15.54
C LEU A 14 11.35 0.20 -14.10
N PHE A 15 12.50 0.15 -13.43
CA PHE A 15 12.59 -0.26 -12.02
C PHE A 15 12.06 0.80 -11.04
N GLN A 16 12.05 2.08 -11.41
CA GLN A 16 11.41 3.11 -10.59
C GLN A 16 9.88 3.08 -10.70
N ALA A 17 9.32 2.62 -11.82
CA ALA A 17 7.88 2.50 -12.01
C ALA A 17 7.20 1.49 -11.07
N THR A 18 7.94 0.55 -10.49
CA THR A 18 7.43 -0.39 -9.48
C THR A 18 7.54 0.15 -8.04
N SER A 19 8.35 1.19 -7.83
CA SER A 19 8.54 1.84 -6.53
C SER A 19 7.74 3.14 -6.40
N GLY A 20 6.57 3.19 -7.03
CA GLY A 20 5.55 4.15 -6.67
C GLY A 20 5.01 3.78 -5.30
N SER A 21 5.70 4.20 -4.25
CA SER A 21 5.14 4.21 -2.90
C SER A 21 3.97 5.19 -2.93
N VAL A 22 2.80 4.67 -3.30
CA VAL A 22 1.52 5.31 -3.07
C VAL A 22 1.53 5.61 -1.58
N GLU A 23 1.65 6.89 -1.24
CA GLU A 23 1.56 7.35 0.13
C GLU A 23 0.31 6.69 0.74
N PRO A 24 0.47 5.84 1.77
CA PRO A 24 -0.65 5.08 2.28
C PRO A 24 -1.68 6.10 2.76
N PRO A 25 -2.92 6.03 2.27
CA PRO A 25 -3.89 7.07 2.55
C PRO A 25 -4.11 7.18 4.06
N PRO A 26 -4.48 8.36 4.56
CA PRO A 26 -4.41 8.70 5.98
C PRO A 26 -5.19 7.74 6.88
N ASP A 27 -6.27 7.16 6.37
CA ASP A 27 -7.05 6.09 6.99
C ASP A 27 -6.23 4.81 7.26
N THR A 28 -5.34 4.44 6.34
CA THR A 28 -4.45 3.28 6.46
C THR A 28 -3.38 3.52 7.52
N MET A 29 -2.79 4.72 7.55
CA MET A 29 -1.83 5.10 8.59
C MET A 29 -2.50 5.20 9.97
N ALA A 30 -3.69 5.77 10.05
CA ALA A 30 -4.45 5.87 11.30
C ALA A 30 -4.88 4.47 11.82
N CYS A 31 -5.27 3.56 10.92
CA CYS A 31 -5.57 2.17 11.28
C CYS A 31 -4.32 1.47 11.84
N ARG A 32 -3.22 1.48 11.07
CA ARG A 32 -1.97 0.81 11.44
C ARG A 32 -1.30 1.40 12.67
N GLY A 33 -1.37 2.72 12.83
CA GLY A 33 -0.84 3.45 14.00
C GLY A 33 -1.57 3.11 15.30
N LYS A 34 -2.81 2.61 15.23
CA LYS A 34 -3.57 2.10 16.38
C LYS A 34 -3.35 0.60 16.63
N GLY A 35 -2.38 -0.03 15.96
CA GLY A 35 -2.11 -1.47 16.07
C GLY A 35 -3.16 -2.34 15.37
N LYS A 36 -3.96 -1.77 14.47
CA LYS A 36 -5.01 -2.46 13.70
C LYS A 36 -4.48 -2.86 12.33
N PHE A 37 -5.18 -3.75 11.63
CA PHE A 37 -4.79 -4.21 10.29
C PHE A 37 -5.87 -3.95 9.25
N CYS A 38 -5.43 -3.76 8.01
CA CYS A 38 -6.32 -3.57 6.87
C CYS A 38 -6.58 -4.93 6.19
N HIS A 39 -7.84 -5.26 5.93
CA HIS A 39 -8.25 -6.53 5.35
C HIS A 39 -9.13 -6.34 4.11
N GLY A 40 -8.86 -7.12 3.06
CA GLY A 40 -9.55 -7.13 1.76
C GLY A 40 -10.85 -7.92 1.76
N GLY A 41 -11.73 -7.60 2.70
CA GLY A 41 -12.98 -8.32 2.89
C GLY A 41 -13.58 -8.08 4.27
N PRO A 42 -14.57 -8.89 4.66
CA PRO A 42 -15.10 -8.86 6.02
C PRO A 42 -13.99 -9.21 7.02
N CYS A 43 -13.93 -8.46 8.13
CA CYS A 43 -12.99 -8.78 9.19
C CYS A 43 -13.23 -10.19 9.72
N PRO A 44 -12.17 -10.92 10.15
CA PRO A 44 -12.35 -12.23 10.75
C PRO A 44 -13.28 -12.11 11.97
N THR A 45 -14.03 -13.17 12.30
CA THR A 45 -15.09 -13.16 13.33
C THR A 45 -14.65 -12.69 14.72
N THR A 46 -13.35 -12.72 15.02
CA THR A 46 -12.76 -12.23 16.27
C THR A 46 -12.36 -10.76 16.24
N PHE A 47 -12.56 -10.07 15.12
CA PHE A 47 -12.16 -8.68 14.89
C PHE A 47 -13.33 -7.84 14.41
N ALA A 48 -13.53 -6.67 15.02
CA ALA A 48 -14.55 -5.72 14.63
C ALA A 48 -14.03 -4.75 13.57
N VAL A 49 -14.88 -4.44 12.58
CA VAL A 49 -14.65 -3.35 11.62
C VAL A 49 -14.71 -2.03 12.38
N THR A 50 -13.59 -1.32 12.49
CA THR A 50 -13.55 0.00 13.15
C THR A 50 -13.50 1.16 12.16
N GLY A 51 -13.31 0.90 10.88
CA GLY A 51 -13.19 1.92 9.84
C GLY A 51 -12.77 1.32 8.50
N THR A 52 -12.34 2.18 7.60
CA THR A 52 -11.83 1.80 6.28
C THR A 52 -10.31 1.99 6.20
N CYS A 53 -9.71 1.38 5.19
CA CYS A 53 -8.31 1.51 4.79
C CYS A 53 -8.26 1.69 3.26
N GLN A 54 -7.13 2.15 2.77
CA GLN A 54 -6.86 2.43 1.37
C GLN A 54 -7.96 3.27 0.70
N GLY A 55 -8.48 4.29 1.40
CA GLY A 55 -9.54 5.17 0.91
C GLY A 55 -10.91 4.51 0.77
N GLY A 56 -11.16 3.40 1.46
CA GLY A 56 -12.43 2.65 1.37
C GLY A 56 -12.33 1.31 0.64
N LEU A 57 -11.16 0.97 0.10
CA LEU A 57 -10.94 -0.30 -0.60
C LEU A 57 -10.78 -1.49 0.34
N LEU A 58 -10.30 -1.23 1.56
CA LEU A 58 -10.01 -2.21 2.59
C LEU A 58 -10.79 -1.86 3.87
N ASN A 59 -11.03 -2.85 4.73
CA ASN A 59 -11.62 -2.64 6.04
C ASN A 59 -10.53 -2.61 7.12
N CYS A 60 -10.61 -1.65 8.04
CA CYS A 60 -9.75 -1.59 9.21
C CYS A 60 -10.31 -2.50 10.30
N CYS A 61 -9.63 -3.61 10.56
CA CYS A 61 -10.00 -4.62 11.54
C CYS A 61 -9.22 -4.43 12.85
N SER A 62 -9.95 -4.36 13.96
CA SER A 62 -9.41 -4.32 15.33
C SER A 62 -9.85 -5.56 16.08
N LYS A 63 -8.99 -6.08 16.96
CA LYS A 63 -9.45 -7.07 17.94
C LYS A 63 -10.42 -6.39 18.92
#